data_AF-A0AAW3ML48-F1
#
_entry.id   AF-A0AAW3ML48-F1
#
_cell.length_a   1.000
_cell.length_b   1.000
_cell.length_c   1.000
_cell.angle_alpha   90.00
_cell.angle_beta   90.00
_cell.angle_gamma   90.00
#
_symmetry.space_group_name_H-M   'P 1'
#
loop_
_entity.id
_entity.type
_entity.pdbx_description
1 polymer ?
#
loop_
_entity_poly.entity_id
_entity_poly.type
_entity_poly.pdbx_seq_one_letter_code
_entity_poly.pdbx_strand_id
1 'polypeptide(L)'
;MKPFVILAFAAAAAALTGCAQFQPGRQDANAHNDAPASSTPLVDFVIPADALGARDPQLTAVLAKVGALASKQPQPMTIRVAAPPQDFGYLNQSIRRGIATQRAGAVRVENVAAGSCRPYSVQVGPTQ
;
A
#
# COMPACT_ATOMS: atom_id res chain seq x y z
N MET A 1 -13.19 -64.82 23.54
CA MET A 1 -14.48 -64.96 22.85
C MET A 1 -14.89 -63.57 22.36
N LYS A 2 -15.19 -63.44 21.08
CA LYS A 2 -15.71 -62.21 20.45
C LYS A 2 -17.18 -62.46 20.14
N PRO A 3 -18.02 -61.43 20.19
CA PRO A 3 -18.74 -61.13 18.96
C PRO A 3 -18.73 -59.64 18.59
N PHE A 4 -18.71 -59.46 17.28
CA PHE A 4 -18.94 -58.24 16.51
C PHE A 4 -20.34 -57.67 16.74
N VAL A 5 -20.49 -56.34 16.73
CA VAL A 5 -21.48 -55.62 15.90
C VAL A 5 -20.93 -54.21 15.62
N ILE A 6 -20.87 -53.86 14.34
CA ILE A 6 -20.57 -52.53 13.78
C ILE A 6 -21.90 -51.81 13.59
N LEU A 7 -22.02 -50.55 14.04
CA LEU A 7 -22.92 -49.57 13.43
C LEU A 7 -22.44 -48.15 13.69
N ALA A 8 -22.54 -47.36 12.62
CA ALA A 8 -21.82 -46.13 12.35
C ALA A 8 -22.62 -44.86 12.72
N PHE A 9 -21.98 -43.72 12.43
CA PHE A 9 -22.51 -42.34 12.37
C PHE A 9 -22.67 -41.60 13.70
N ALA A 10 -21.85 -40.58 13.95
CA ALA A 10 -22.09 -39.24 13.43
C ALA A 10 -21.04 -38.25 13.96
N ALA A 11 -20.56 -37.39 13.07
CA ALA A 11 -19.62 -36.32 13.33
C ALA A 11 -20.25 -35.20 14.18
N ALA A 12 -19.54 -34.72 15.21
CA ALA A 12 -19.86 -33.47 15.87
C ALA A 12 -18.61 -32.90 16.57
N ALA A 13 -18.09 -31.79 16.03
CA ALA A 13 -17.59 -30.62 16.77
C ALA A 13 -16.66 -29.78 15.88
N ALA A 14 -17.25 -29.00 14.98
CA ALA A 14 -16.59 -27.83 14.41
C ALA A 14 -17.60 -26.68 14.39
N ALA A 15 -17.63 -25.91 15.47
CA ALA A 15 -18.22 -24.59 15.49
C ALA A 15 -17.22 -23.65 16.19
N LEU A 16 -16.26 -23.18 15.40
CA LEU A 16 -15.47 -22.00 15.73
C LEU A 16 -16.43 -20.82 15.85
N THR A 17 -16.66 -20.36 17.07
CA THR A 17 -17.29 -19.08 17.36
C THR A 17 -16.23 -17.99 17.19
N GLY A 18 -16.33 -17.21 16.11
CA GLY A 18 -15.39 -16.14 15.80
C GLY A 18 -15.98 -15.13 14.81
N CYS A 19 -16.68 -14.14 15.36
CA CYS A 19 -17.08 -12.83 14.83
C CYS A 19 -17.14 -12.62 13.30
N ALA A 20 -18.34 -12.74 12.74
CA ALA A 20 -18.74 -11.97 11.55
C ALA A 20 -20.21 -11.57 11.70
N GLN A 21 -20.45 -10.48 12.42
CA GLN A 21 -21.75 -9.80 12.41
C GLN A 21 -21.94 -9.17 11.03
N PHE A 22 -22.73 -9.83 10.18
CA PHE A 22 -23.29 -9.21 8.99
C PHE A 22 -24.53 -8.43 9.43
N GLN A 23 -24.42 -7.10 9.53
CA GLN A 23 -25.58 -6.22 9.56
C GLN A 23 -25.79 -5.65 8.15
N PRO A 24 -26.86 -6.04 7.43
CA PRO A 24 -27.32 -5.29 6.28
C PRO A 24 -28.29 -4.20 6.77
N GLY A 25 -28.06 -2.96 6.33
CA GLY A 25 -29.07 -1.91 6.40
C GLY A 25 -28.83 -0.82 7.46
N ARG A 26 -28.07 0.20 7.05
CA ARG A 26 -28.43 1.61 7.26
C ARG A 26 -27.86 2.42 6.09
N GLN A 27 -28.72 2.61 5.09
CA GLN A 27 -28.62 3.74 4.18
C GLN A 27 -29.01 4.97 5.00
N ASP A 28 -28.02 5.66 5.57
CA ASP A 28 -28.21 7.02 6.05
C ASP A 28 -27.49 7.95 5.07
N ALA A 29 -28.32 8.60 4.26
CA ALA A 29 -27.97 9.77 3.50
C ALA A 29 -27.41 10.86 4.43
N ASN A 30 -26.50 11.67 3.89
CA ASN A 30 -25.87 12.86 4.51
C ASN A 30 -24.68 12.59 5.45
N ALA A 31 -23.52 12.34 4.84
CA ALA A 31 -22.24 12.76 5.40
C ALA A 31 -21.29 13.17 4.25
N HIS A 32 -21.74 14.12 3.42
CA HIS A 32 -20.87 14.88 2.54
C HIS A 32 -20.86 16.32 3.01
N ASN A 33 -20.24 16.56 4.17
CA ASN A 33 -19.64 17.83 4.54
C ASN A 33 -18.65 17.58 5.69
N ASP A 34 -17.48 18.22 5.56
CA ASP A 34 -16.39 18.29 6.52
C ASP A 34 -15.41 17.10 6.60
N ALA A 35 -14.87 16.70 5.44
CA ALA A 35 -13.45 16.34 5.44
C ALA A 35 -12.66 17.67 5.35
N PRO A 36 -11.70 17.95 6.26
CA PRO A 36 -10.78 19.06 6.05
C PRO A 36 -10.14 18.83 4.68
N ALA A 37 -9.82 19.89 3.92
CA ALA A 37 -9.19 19.82 2.60
C ALA A 37 -7.95 18.91 2.62
N SER A 38 -8.16 17.61 2.54
CA SER A 38 -7.17 16.58 2.78
C SER A 38 -6.50 16.41 1.44
N SER A 39 -5.30 16.94 1.35
CA SER A 39 -4.45 16.95 0.17
C SER A 39 -4.50 15.61 -0.55
N THR A 40 -5.36 15.50 -1.58
CA THR A 40 -5.53 14.25 -2.32
C THR A 40 -4.17 13.90 -2.92
N PRO A 41 -3.67 12.67 -2.70
CA PRO A 41 -2.40 12.27 -3.28
C PRO A 41 -2.50 12.39 -4.81
N LEU A 42 -1.54 13.09 -5.40
CA LEU A 42 -1.40 13.26 -6.85
C LEU A 42 -1.17 11.92 -7.53
N VAL A 43 -0.49 11.00 -6.84
CA VAL A 43 -0.22 9.64 -7.30
C VAL A 43 -0.35 8.72 -6.10
N ASP A 44 -1.05 7.59 -6.28
CA ASP A 44 -1.04 6.45 -5.37
C ASP A 44 -1.05 5.18 -6.22
N PHE A 45 -0.01 4.35 -6.09
CA PHE A 45 0.00 3.04 -6.71
C PHE A 45 0.70 2.01 -5.83
N VAL A 46 0.27 0.76 -6.02
CA VAL A 46 0.84 -0.42 -5.36
C VAL A 46 1.98 -0.96 -6.20
N ILE A 47 3.11 -1.24 -5.56
CA ILE A 47 4.22 -1.96 -6.17
C ILE A 47 4.02 -3.45 -5.90
N PRO A 48 3.91 -4.29 -6.93
CA PRO A 48 3.79 -5.73 -6.74
C PRO A 48 5.13 -6.29 -6.24
N ALA A 49 5.07 -7.26 -5.32
CA ALA A 49 6.24 -7.72 -4.56
C ALA A 49 7.32 -8.39 -5.42
N ASP A 50 6.91 -9.04 -6.52
CA ASP A 50 7.75 -9.66 -7.53
C ASP A 50 8.63 -8.65 -8.28
N ALA A 51 8.10 -7.45 -8.58
CA ALA A 51 8.84 -6.41 -9.29
C ALA A 51 10.00 -5.82 -8.47
N LEU A 52 9.90 -5.80 -7.13
CA LEU A 52 10.99 -5.35 -6.26
C LEU A 52 12.12 -6.36 -6.20
N GLY A 53 11.79 -7.65 -6.00
CA GLY A 53 12.80 -8.71 -5.94
C GLY A 53 13.63 -8.81 -7.22
N ALA A 54 13.00 -8.60 -8.38
CA ALA A 54 13.65 -8.61 -9.67
C ALA A 54 14.37 -7.30 -10.05
N ARG A 55 14.21 -6.22 -9.26
CA ARG A 55 14.63 -4.85 -9.63
C ARG A 55 14.22 -4.48 -11.05
N ASP A 56 12.93 -4.67 -11.33
CA ASP A 56 12.37 -4.54 -12.66
C ASP A 56 12.69 -3.15 -13.29
N PRO A 57 13.27 -3.10 -14.51
CA PRO A 57 13.49 -1.86 -15.24
C PRO A 57 12.22 -1.04 -15.47
N GLN A 58 11.04 -1.67 -15.62
CA GLN A 58 9.79 -0.93 -15.79
C GLN A 58 9.40 -0.21 -14.50
N LEU A 59 9.51 -0.88 -13.35
CA LEU A 59 9.35 -0.24 -12.05
C LEU A 59 10.34 0.93 -11.86
N THR A 60 11.61 0.76 -12.23
CA THR A 60 12.59 1.86 -12.20
C THR A 60 12.11 3.07 -13.01
N ALA A 61 11.60 2.84 -14.22
CA ALA A 61 11.10 3.90 -15.09
C ALA A 61 9.85 4.60 -14.51
N VAL A 62 8.94 3.85 -13.88
CA VAL A 62 7.78 4.42 -13.19
C VAL A 62 8.23 5.29 -12.02
N LEU A 63 9.14 4.80 -11.16
CA LEU A 63 9.67 5.56 -10.03
C LEU A 63 10.39 6.85 -10.47
N ALA A 64 11.14 6.80 -11.56
CA ALA A 64 11.73 8.00 -12.14
C ALA A 64 10.66 8.99 -12.64
N LYS A 65 9.59 8.51 -13.28
CA LYS A 65 8.47 9.37 -13.68
C LYS A 65 7.78 10.02 -12.48
N VAL A 66 7.65 9.30 -11.37
CA VAL A 66 7.09 9.82 -10.10
C VAL A 66 7.97 10.95 -9.56
N GLY A 67 9.29 10.77 -9.50
CA GLY A 67 10.22 11.82 -9.11
C GLY A 67 10.15 13.04 -10.04
N ALA A 68 10.06 12.81 -11.35
CA ALA A 68 9.91 13.88 -12.33
C ALA A 68 8.59 14.63 -12.16
N LEU A 69 7.49 13.91 -11.95
CA LEU A 69 6.17 14.50 -11.71
C LEU A 69 6.15 15.36 -10.46
N ALA A 70 6.70 14.86 -9.34
CA ALA A 70 6.81 15.62 -8.10
C ALA A 70 7.62 16.91 -8.29
N SER A 71 8.71 16.85 -9.07
CA SER A 71 9.56 18.02 -9.34
C SER A 71 8.90 19.09 -10.22
N LYS A 72 7.95 18.69 -11.07
CA LYS A 72 7.18 19.60 -11.94
C LYS A 72 6.06 20.34 -11.21
N GLN A 73 5.68 19.89 -10.01
CA GLN A 73 4.64 20.57 -9.24
C GLN A 73 5.13 21.94 -8.77
N PRO A 74 4.26 22.97 -8.78
CA PRO A 74 4.64 24.33 -8.38
C PRO A 74 4.98 24.42 -6.89
N GLN A 75 4.30 23.64 -6.06
CA GLN A 75 4.48 23.57 -4.61
C GLN A 75 5.44 22.44 -4.19
N PRO A 76 6.01 22.49 -2.96
CA PRO A 76 6.82 21.40 -2.43
C PRO A 76 6.01 20.09 -2.29
N MET A 77 6.61 18.97 -2.67
CA MET A 77 5.95 17.65 -2.69
C MET A 77 6.68 16.66 -1.79
N THR A 78 5.93 15.74 -1.19
CA THR A 78 6.44 14.61 -0.44
C THR A 78 6.05 13.31 -1.14
N ILE A 79 7.06 12.46 -1.39
CA ILE A 79 6.91 11.11 -1.94
C ILE A 79 7.06 10.13 -0.78
N ARG A 80 5.97 9.50 -0.35
CA ARG A 80 5.96 8.47 0.69
C ARG A 80 6.08 7.11 0.04
N VAL A 81 7.06 6.33 0.47
CA VAL A 81 7.36 4.99 -0.05
C VAL A 81 7.16 3.98 1.08
N ALA A 82 6.14 3.15 0.95
CA ALA A 82 5.88 2.05 1.87
C ALA A 82 6.46 0.74 1.30
N ALA A 83 7.55 0.25 1.89
CA ALA A 83 8.26 -0.95 1.42
C ALA A 83 9.10 -1.59 2.54
N PRO A 84 9.72 -2.76 2.32
CA PRO A 84 10.67 -3.34 3.26
C PRO A 84 11.94 -2.48 3.37
N PRO A 85 12.58 -2.42 4.54
CA PRO A 85 13.79 -1.62 4.75
C PRO A 85 14.93 -1.89 3.75
N GLN A 86 15.11 -3.14 3.34
CA GLN A 86 16.16 -3.52 2.39
C GLN A 86 16.01 -2.89 0.99
N ASP A 87 14.79 -2.52 0.60
CA ASP A 87 14.48 -2.06 -0.76
C ASP A 87 14.55 -0.53 -0.89
N PHE A 88 14.58 0.20 0.23
CA PHE A 88 14.60 1.66 0.21
C PHE A 88 15.81 2.25 -0.52
N GLY A 89 16.96 1.58 -0.51
CA GLY A 89 18.13 2.04 -1.25
C GLY A 89 17.84 2.15 -2.75
N TYR A 90 17.28 1.09 -3.34
CA TYR A 90 16.88 1.05 -4.74
C TYR A 90 15.74 2.02 -5.04
N LEU A 91 14.67 1.98 -4.24
CA LEU A 91 13.48 2.81 -4.45
C LEU A 91 13.82 4.31 -4.43
N ASN A 92 14.57 4.75 -3.42
CA ASN A 92 14.95 6.15 -3.28
C ASN A 92 15.88 6.60 -4.39
N GLN A 93 16.82 5.75 -4.81
CA GLN A 93 17.70 6.07 -5.93
C GLN A 93 16.91 6.22 -7.23
N SER A 94 15.99 5.30 -7.52
CA SER A 94 15.16 5.32 -8.73
C SER A 94 14.25 6.56 -8.78
N ILE A 95 13.64 6.93 -7.66
CA ILE A 95 12.85 8.17 -7.54
C ILE A 95 13.75 9.39 -7.76
N ARG A 96 14.88 9.47 -7.06
CA ARG A 96 15.80 10.62 -7.14
C ARG A 96 16.36 10.85 -8.54
N ARG A 97 16.59 9.79 -9.32
CA ARG A 97 17.01 9.89 -10.74
C ARG A 97 16.03 10.70 -11.59
N GLY A 98 14.75 10.70 -11.24
CA GLY A 98 13.72 11.46 -11.94
C GLY A 98 13.56 12.90 -11.49
N ILE A 99 14.02 13.26 -10.29
CA ILE A 99 13.82 14.58 -9.72
C ILE A 99 14.72 15.59 -10.44
N ALA A 100 14.13 16.65 -10.98
CA ALA A 100 14.91 17.74 -11.57
C ALA A 100 15.85 18.37 -10.52
N THR A 101 17.14 18.50 -10.83
CA THR A 101 18.18 18.95 -9.89
C THR A 101 17.85 20.31 -9.26
N GLN A 102 17.27 21.22 -10.04
CA GLN A 102 16.84 22.55 -9.58
C GLN A 102 15.70 22.52 -8.54
N ARG A 103 14.96 21.41 -8.48
CA ARG A 103 13.79 21.21 -7.60
C ARG A 103 14.05 20.17 -6.51
N ALA A 104 15.29 19.67 -6.39
CA ALA A 104 15.64 18.62 -5.43
C ALA A 104 15.36 19.00 -3.97
N GLY A 105 15.48 20.28 -3.60
CA GLY A 105 15.13 20.76 -2.26
C GLY A 105 13.63 20.89 -1.98
N ALA A 106 12.79 20.90 -3.03
CA ALA A 106 11.34 21.02 -2.91
C ALA A 106 10.63 19.66 -2.92
N VAL A 107 11.36 18.56 -3.18
CA VAL A 107 10.82 17.20 -3.19
C VAL A 107 11.43 16.41 -2.04
N ARG A 108 10.59 16.03 -1.07
CA ARG A 108 10.97 15.16 0.04
C ARG A 108 10.64 13.72 -0.30
N VAL A 109 11.49 12.79 0.12
CA VAL A 109 11.24 11.35 -0.01
C VAL A 109 11.22 10.77 1.41
N GLU A 110 10.10 10.15 1.77
CA GLU A 110 9.85 9.58 3.09
C GLU A 110 9.70 8.07 2.99
N ASN A 111 10.44 7.33 3.81
CA ASN A 111 10.38 5.88 3.86
C ASN A 111 9.49 5.42 5.01
N VAL A 112 8.53 4.56 4.72
CA VAL A 112 7.63 3.96 5.71
C VAL A 112 7.85 2.45 5.67
N ALA A 113 8.38 1.89 6.75
CA ALA A 113 8.60 0.45 6.83
C ALA A 113 7.25 -0.29 6.75
N ALA A 114 7.05 -1.06 5.69
CA ALA A 114 5.91 -1.93 5.52
C ALA A 114 6.29 -3.35 5.97
N GLY A 115 5.43 -3.98 6.78
CA GLY A 115 5.56 -5.39 7.12
C GLY A 115 5.22 -6.29 5.92
N SER A 116 5.62 -7.56 5.98
CA SER A 116 5.47 -8.55 4.90
C SER A 116 4.03 -8.83 4.46
N CYS A 117 3.02 -8.42 5.24
CA CYS A 117 1.61 -8.60 4.93
C CYS A 117 0.94 -7.35 4.33
N ARG A 118 1.68 -6.26 4.08
CA ARG A 118 1.14 -5.03 3.49
C ARG A 118 1.64 -4.89 2.06
N PRO A 119 0.77 -4.54 1.10
CA PRO A 119 1.23 -4.21 -0.24
C PRO A 119 2.14 -3.00 -0.17
N TYR A 120 3.21 -3.02 -0.96
CA TYR A 120 4.12 -1.89 -1.06
C TYR A 120 3.47 -0.79 -1.87
N SER A 121 3.74 0.47 -1.56
CA SER A 121 3.09 1.58 -2.26
C SER A 121 3.98 2.81 -2.37
N VAL A 122 3.65 3.65 -3.34
CA VAL A 122 4.25 4.98 -3.50
C VAL A 122 3.14 5.99 -3.62
N GLN A 123 3.17 6.96 -2.71
CA GLN A 123 2.22 8.05 -2.66
C GLN A 123 2.95 9.38 -2.87
N VAL A 124 2.38 10.25 -3.68
CA VAL A 124 2.91 11.60 -3.89
C VAL A 124 1.85 12.61 -3.48
N GLY A 125 2.18 13.49 -2.55
CA GLY A 125 1.27 14.54 -2.09
C GLY A 125 2.00 15.84 -1.80
N PRO A 126 1.28 16.96 -1.64
CA PRO A 126 1.85 18.21 -1.17
C PRO A 126 2.54 18.02 0.18
N THR A 127 3.62 18.78 0.42
CA THR A 127 4.26 18.82 1.74
C THR A 127 3.37 19.65 2.66
N GLN A 128 2.92 19.05 3.78
CA GLN A 128 2.19 19.75 4.85
C GLN A 128 3.11 20.66 5.66
#